data_AF-A0A3D3FRF9-F1
#
_entry.id   AF-A0A3D3FRF9-F1
#
_cell.length_a   1.000
_cell.length_b   1.000
_cell.length_c   1.000
_cell.angle_alpha   90.00
_cell.angle_beta   90.00
_cell.angle_gamma   90.00
#
_symmetry.space_group_name_H-M   'P 1'
#
loop_
_entity.id
_entity.type
_entity.pdbx_description
1 polymer ?
#
loop_
_entity_poly.entity_id
_entity_poly.type
_entity_poly.pdbx_seq_one_letter_code
_entity_poly.pdbx_strand_id
1 'polypeptide(L)'
;MIRIARIAAGVSALTFACASAWSFEGFSDAPGSHMETMKTALVAVYRAPSSRPVLVKTMPVFGLKTYEWEAYRAADLLSDASRDIDSHFFGILYPHAQTKSFPYSRPLDAVRLRAIEEEALFDYVVHMGTWIDRVRRGFAAGDDREAGYLLGVLAHSYQDLWAHRGITNEMHKALLAHEGIDVDRDSGRVLEMRERLSAWLADLPAILGPEAGPAFLAFLRSDAEIAPFPESERKKLLGRGRDIFVHGIGFVLFTSSSVNSLRHRADIEWDVDVLDGLLRDGEALDAASRLSGPAELAAFLEARGYDFRASE
;
A
#
# COMPACT_ATOMS: atom_id res chain seq x y z
N MET A 1 41.76 1.44 22.33
CA MET A 1 40.97 2.43 21.56
C MET A 1 40.16 1.83 20.41
N ILE A 2 40.67 0.89 19.61
CA ILE A 2 39.94 0.30 18.46
C ILE A 2 38.66 -0.48 18.84
N ARG A 3 38.59 -1.12 20.02
CA ARG A 3 37.38 -1.82 20.49
C ARG A 3 36.23 -0.88 20.90
N ILE A 4 36.54 0.30 21.43
CA ILE A 4 35.51 1.26 21.88
C ILE A 4 34.87 1.94 20.67
N ALA A 5 35.65 2.24 19.62
CA ALA A 5 35.11 2.80 18.37
C ALA A 5 34.18 1.83 17.63
N ARG A 6 34.44 0.51 17.66
CA ARG A 6 33.55 -0.50 17.07
C ARG A 6 32.26 -0.70 17.85
N ILE A 7 32.30 -0.60 19.17
CA ILE A 7 31.11 -0.65 20.03
C ILE A 7 30.28 0.63 19.86
N ALA A 8 30.90 1.80 19.81
CA ALA A 8 30.21 3.08 19.59
C ALA A 8 29.59 3.17 18.19
N ALA A 9 30.26 2.65 17.15
CA ALA A 9 29.69 2.55 15.80
C ALA A 9 28.53 1.53 15.74
N GLY A 10 28.66 0.39 16.43
CA GLY A 10 27.57 -0.60 16.53
C GLY A 10 26.36 -0.08 17.30
N VAL A 11 26.56 0.65 18.39
CA VAL A 11 25.49 1.28 19.17
C VAL A 11 24.86 2.42 18.38
N SER A 12 25.63 3.27 17.70
CA SER A 12 25.08 4.38 16.88
C SER A 12 24.32 3.86 15.66
N ALA A 13 24.78 2.79 15.01
CA ALA A 13 24.05 2.12 13.93
C ALA A 13 22.76 1.47 14.46
N LEU A 14 22.77 0.89 15.66
CA LEU A 14 21.57 0.34 16.30
C LEU A 14 20.59 1.45 16.71
N THR A 15 21.08 2.57 17.26
CA THR A 15 20.23 3.72 17.62
C THR A 15 19.68 4.42 16.39
N PHE A 16 20.44 4.54 15.29
CA PHE A 16 19.97 5.10 14.03
C PHE A 16 18.98 4.15 13.34
N ALA A 17 19.22 2.83 13.35
CA ALA A 17 18.27 1.82 12.88
C ALA A 17 16.98 1.80 13.73
N CYS A 18 17.08 2.02 15.05
CA CYS A 18 15.93 2.19 15.92
C CYS A 18 15.20 3.52 15.64
N ALA A 19 15.90 4.63 15.42
CA ALA A 19 15.28 5.93 15.14
C ALA A 19 14.62 5.99 13.75
N SER A 20 15.20 5.32 12.75
CA SER A 20 14.60 5.15 11.41
C SER A 20 13.53 4.05 11.37
N ALA A 21 13.48 3.16 12.36
CA ALA A 21 12.34 2.28 12.59
C ALA A 21 11.15 2.98 13.27
N TRP A 22 11.37 4.12 13.94
CA TRP A 22 10.30 4.94 14.51
C TRP A 22 9.58 5.82 13.45
N SER A 23 10.01 5.76 12.18
CA SER A 23 9.39 6.49 11.07
C SER A 23 8.49 5.63 10.18
N PHE A 24 8.35 4.32 10.41
CA PHE A 24 7.32 3.53 9.71
C PHE A 24 5.97 3.74 10.37
N GLU A 25 5.26 4.79 9.95
CA GLU A 25 3.96 5.15 10.54
C GLU A 25 2.79 4.27 10.06
N GLY A 26 3.03 3.41 9.05
CA GLY A 26 2.07 2.46 8.49
C GLY A 26 1.48 1.47 9.51
N PHE A 27 2.11 1.28 10.67
CA PHE A 27 1.65 0.34 11.70
C PHE A 27 0.71 0.94 12.76
N SER A 28 0.37 2.23 12.66
CA SER A 28 -0.34 2.98 13.70
C SER A 28 -1.85 3.11 13.48
N ASP A 29 -2.57 3.48 14.53
CA ASP A 29 -3.96 3.96 14.51
C ASP A 29 -4.05 5.49 14.56
N ALA A 30 -2.93 6.18 14.30
CA ALA A 30 -2.83 7.63 14.37
C ALA A 30 -3.55 8.30 13.18
N PRO A 31 -3.97 9.57 13.31
CA PRO A 31 -4.59 10.29 12.22
C PRO A 31 -3.72 10.27 10.96
N GLY A 32 -4.30 9.83 9.84
CA GLY A 32 -3.62 9.74 8.55
C GLY A 32 -2.98 8.38 8.25
N SER A 33 -2.94 7.45 9.22
CA SER A 33 -2.47 6.08 8.95
C SER A 33 -3.45 5.29 8.08
N HIS A 34 -2.97 4.22 7.44
CA HIS A 34 -3.82 3.29 6.68
C HIS A 34 -5.01 2.79 7.49
N MET A 35 -4.76 2.35 8.72
CA MET A 35 -5.76 1.77 9.60
C MET A 35 -6.80 2.79 10.06
N GLU A 36 -6.38 4.00 10.44
CA GLU A 36 -7.32 5.06 10.85
C GLU A 36 -8.19 5.51 9.68
N THR A 37 -7.56 5.83 8.55
CA THR A 37 -8.27 6.33 7.37
C THR A 37 -9.23 5.32 6.78
N MET A 38 -8.84 4.04 6.71
CA MET A 38 -9.72 2.94 6.29
C MET A 38 -10.93 2.82 7.22
N LYS A 39 -10.71 2.78 8.53
CA LYS A 39 -11.81 2.68 9.51
C LYS A 39 -12.79 3.85 9.38
N THR A 40 -12.26 5.07 9.36
CA THR A 40 -13.08 6.29 9.26
C THR A 40 -13.91 6.29 7.98
N ALA A 41 -13.32 5.89 6.85
CA ALA A 41 -14.03 5.81 5.57
C ALA A 41 -15.11 4.71 5.57
N LEU A 42 -14.83 3.52 6.10
CA LEU A 42 -15.82 2.43 6.20
C LEU A 42 -17.03 2.83 7.05
N VAL A 43 -16.81 3.51 8.18
CA VAL A 43 -17.88 4.03 9.02
C VAL A 43 -18.68 5.11 8.29
N ALA A 44 -18.01 6.04 7.60
CA ALA A 44 -18.68 7.12 6.90
C ALA A 44 -19.52 6.64 5.71
N VAL A 45 -18.95 5.79 4.85
CA VAL A 45 -19.59 5.31 3.62
C VAL A 45 -20.68 4.29 3.90
N TYR A 46 -20.42 3.34 4.81
CA TYR A 46 -21.31 2.17 4.99
C TYR A 46 -22.07 2.14 6.31
N ARG A 47 -21.76 3.05 7.24
CA ARG A 47 -22.23 2.99 8.63
C ARG A 47 -21.83 1.68 9.30
N ALA A 48 -20.64 1.18 8.95
CA ALA A 48 -20.13 -0.07 9.46
C ALA A 48 -19.91 0.01 10.98
N PRO A 49 -20.43 -0.94 11.77
CA PRO A 49 -20.08 -1.05 13.19
C PRO A 49 -18.56 -1.22 13.36
N SER A 50 -17.95 -0.51 14.30
CA SER A 50 -16.51 -0.59 14.57
C SER A 50 -16.20 -0.31 16.04
N SER A 51 -15.06 -0.82 16.50
CA SER A 51 -14.59 -0.64 17.88
C SER A 51 -13.34 0.21 17.94
N ARG A 52 -13.05 0.82 19.09
CA ARG A 52 -11.79 1.55 19.27
C ARG A 52 -10.63 0.54 19.48
N PRO A 53 -9.53 0.62 18.70
CA PRO A 53 -8.34 -0.15 19.00
C PRO A 53 -7.65 0.35 20.26
N VAL A 54 -7.10 -0.55 21.06
CA VAL A 54 -6.31 -0.25 22.25
C VAL A 54 -4.91 -0.79 22.04
N LEU A 55 -3.90 0.09 22.06
CA LEU A 55 -2.51 -0.30 21.89
C LEU A 55 -2.06 -1.17 23.06
N VAL A 56 -1.72 -2.43 22.78
CA VAL A 56 -1.25 -3.39 23.79
C VAL A 56 0.26 -3.35 23.90
N LYS A 57 0.94 -3.32 22.74
CA LYS A 57 2.40 -3.45 22.68
C LYS A 57 2.92 -2.78 21.43
N THR A 58 4.09 -2.17 21.56
CA THR A 58 4.95 -1.78 20.45
C THR A 58 6.16 -2.69 20.45
N MET A 59 6.44 -3.37 19.36
CA MET A 59 7.63 -4.19 19.22
C MET A 59 8.86 -3.29 19.23
N PRO A 60 9.86 -3.56 20.09
CA PRO A 60 11.03 -2.70 20.21
C PRO A 60 11.89 -2.66 18.94
N VAL A 61 11.76 -3.69 18.09
CA VAL A 61 12.40 -3.76 16.76
C VAL A 61 11.31 -3.49 15.71
N PHE A 62 11.56 -2.53 14.81
CA PHE A 62 10.64 -2.06 13.75
C PHE A 62 9.41 -1.27 14.20
N GLY A 63 9.16 -1.11 15.49
CA GLY A 63 8.05 -0.28 15.98
C GLY A 63 6.66 -0.84 15.67
N LEU A 64 6.55 -2.12 15.30
CA LEU A 64 5.27 -2.76 14.99
C LEU A 64 4.33 -2.68 16.20
N LYS A 65 3.15 -2.07 16.01
CA LYS A 65 2.15 -1.93 17.06
C LYS A 65 1.15 -3.07 17.00
N THR A 66 0.76 -3.62 18.14
CA THR A 66 -0.31 -4.63 18.24
C THR A 66 -1.46 -4.06 19.06
N TYR A 67 -2.69 -4.26 18.57
CA TYR A 67 -3.90 -3.73 19.19
C TYR A 67 -4.81 -4.85 19.70
N GLU A 68 -5.50 -4.55 20.78
CA GLU A 68 -6.70 -5.27 21.21
C GLU A 68 -7.94 -4.46 20.82
N TRP A 69 -9.05 -5.15 20.62
CA TRP A 69 -10.32 -4.55 20.21
C TRP A 69 -11.40 -5.02 21.18
N GLU A 70 -12.25 -4.09 21.63
CA GLU A 70 -13.34 -4.41 22.55
C GLU A 70 -14.32 -5.42 21.96
N ALA A 71 -14.70 -5.23 20.70
CA ALA A 71 -15.48 -6.15 19.89
C ALA A 71 -14.95 -6.09 18.46
N TYR A 72 -14.28 -7.15 17.99
CA TYR A 72 -13.62 -7.14 16.68
C TYR A 72 -14.63 -7.46 15.58
N ARG A 73 -14.92 -6.48 14.72
CA ARG A 73 -15.93 -6.59 13.66
C ARG A 73 -15.33 -6.51 12.26
N ALA A 74 -16.16 -6.64 11.24
CA ALA A 74 -15.73 -6.56 9.84
C ALA A 74 -14.94 -5.28 9.52
N ALA A 75 -15.41 -4.10 9.96
CA ALA A 75 -14.69 -2.85 9.73
C ALA A 75 -13.31 -2.82 10.41
N ASP A 76 -13.22 -3.38 11.61
CA ASP A 76 -11.97 -3.48 12.37
C ASP A 76 -11.00 -4.45 11.69
N LEU A 77 -11.51 -5.55 11.12
CA LEU A 77 -10.72 -6.49 10.30
C LEU A 77 -10.12 -5.82 9.07
N LEU A 78 -10.94 -5.12 8.27
CA LEU A 78 -10.45 -4.47 7.05
C LEU A 78 -9.39 -3.40 7.39
N SER A 79 -9.61 -2.66 8.47
CA SER A 79 -8.70 -1.60 8.93
C SER A 79 -7.40 -2.17 9.51
N ASP A 80 -7.47 -3.27 10.26
CA ASP A 80 -6.27 -3.96 10.76
C ASP A 80 -5.48 -4.61 9.62
N ALA A 81 -6.17 -5.13 8.61
CA ALA A 81 -5.55 -5.77 7.46
C ALA A 81 -4.86 -4.76 6.51
N SER A 82 -5.31 -3.50 6.47
CA SER A 82 -4.72 -2.45 5.61
C SER A 82 -3.34 -1.97 6.05
N ARG A 83 -2.76 -2.53 7.12
CA ARG A 83 -1.36 -2.34 7.54
C ARG A 83 -0.54 -3.63 7.52
N ASP A 84 -1.19 -4.77 7.30
CA ASP A 84 -0.55 -6.08 7.42
C ASP A 84 0.40 -6.35 6.25
N ILE A 85 0.21 -5.69 5.12
CA ILE A 85 1.06 -5.86 3.95
C ILE A 85 2.48 -5.30 4.18
N ASP A 86 2.58 -4.15 4.88
CA ASP A 86 3.85 -3.59 5.38
C ASP A 86 4.55 -4.48 6.40
N SER A 87 3.83 -5.41 7.04
CA SER A 87 4.37 -6.28 8.08
C SER A 87 4.74 -7.67 7.54
N HIS A 88 3.86 -8.24 6.73
CA HIS A 88 3.85 -9.67 6.41
C HIS A 88 4.04 -9.96 4.92
N PHE A 89 4.05 -8.93 4.08
CA PHE A 89 4.22 -9.07 2.63
C PHE A 89 5.30 -8.11 2.09
N PHE A 90 6.43 -8.04 2.79
CA PHE A 90 7.57 -7.21 2.40
C PHE A 90 8.39 -7.89 1.30
N GLY A 91 8.72 -7.16 0.23
CA GLY A 91 9.73 -7.58 -0.74
C GLY A 91 9.30 -7.61 -2.20
N ILE A 92 8.05 -7.31 -2.52
CA ILE A 92 7.68 -6.94 -3.89
C ILE A 92 7.08 -5.54 -3.84
N LEU A 93 7.50 -4.67 -4.76
CA LEU A 93 7.13 -3.24 -4.76
C LEU A 93 5.78 -2.95 -5.43
N TYR A 94 5.20 -3.96 -6.09
CA TYR A 94 3.91 -3.84 -6.75
C TYR A 94 2.71 -3.58 -5.84
N PRO A 95 2.66 -3.94 -4.55
CA PRO A 95 1.49 -3.69 -3.74
C PRO A 95 1.52 -2.31 -3.08
N HIS A 96 2.57 -1.52 -3.31
CA HIS A 96 2.75 -0.20 -2.70
C HIS A 96 2.68 0.94 -3.73
N ALA A 97 2.17 0.70 -4.95
CA ALA A 97 2.11 1.73 -6.00
C ALA A 97 3.45 2.48 -6.22
N GLN A 98 4.56 1.73 -6.18
CA GLN A 98 5.92 2.24 -6.31
C GLN A 98 6.65 1.58 -7.48
N THR A 99 7.51 2.36 -8.13
CA THR A 99 8.46 1.85 -9.12
C THR A 99 9.68 1.21 -8.44
N LYS A 100 10.18 0.11 -9.02
CA LYS A 100 11.42 -0.55 -8.56
C LYS A 100 12.62 0.38 -8.70
N SER A 101 13.60 0.27 -7.81
CA SER A 101 14.82 1.06 -7.88
C SER A 101 15.54 0.89 -9.23
N PHE A 102 16.04 1.99 -9.78
CA PHE A 102 16.77 2.01 -11.04
C PHE A 102 18.01 2.92 -10.96
N PRO A 103 18.92 2.91 -11.95
CA PRO A 103 20.18 3.65 -11.87
C PRO A 103 20.01 5.18 -11.89
N TYR A 104 20.00 5.81 -10.71
CA TYR A 104 19.90 7.27 -10.55
C TYR A 104 21.20 8.04 -10.84
N SER A 105 22.34 7.37 -10.77
CA SER A 105 23.66 8.01 -10.85
C SER A 105 23.98 8.59 -12.24
N ARG A 106 23.28 8.13 -13.28
CA ARG A 106 23.45 8.59 -14.67
C ARG A 106 22.12 9.09 -15.27
N PRO A 107 22.16 10.00 -16.25
CA PRO A 107 20.98 10.30 -17.06
C PRO A 107 20.47 9.02 -17.74
N LEU A 108 19.16 8.90 -17.87
CA LEU A 108 18.47 7.89 -18.68
C LEU A 108 17.71 8.62 -19.78
N ASP A 109 17.54 7.99 -20.93
CA ASP A 109 16.72 8.54 -22.00
C ASP A 109 15.22 8.33 -21.73
N ALA A 110 14.39 9.11 -22.42
CA ALA A 110 12.94 9.05 -22.41
C ALA A 110 12.41 7.61 -22.60
N VAL A 111 12.94 6.89 -23.58
CA VAL A 111 12.56 5.49 -23.88
C VAL A 111 12.77 4.58 -22.68
N ARG A 112 13.91 4.70 -21.98
CA ARG A 112 14.21 3.88 -20.82
C ARG A 112 13.36 4.23 -19.62
N LEU A 113 13.09 5.52 -19.39
CA LEU A 113 12.24 5.99 -18.29
C LEU A 113 10.80 5.53 -18.49
N ARG A 114 10.26 5.69 -19.71
CA ARG A 114 8.94 5.19 -20.08
C ARG A 114 8.83 3.67 -19.86
N ALA A 115 9.81 2.89 -20.31
CA ALA A 115 9.78 1.43 -20.10
C ALA A 115 9.79 1.02 -18.62
N ILE A 116 10.44 1.81 -17.74
CA ILE A 116 10.45 1.58 -16.29
C ILE A 116 9.07 1.88 -15.71
N GLU A 117 8.43 2.96 -16.13
CA GLU A 117 7.07 3.32 -15.72
C GLU A 117 6.05 2.28 -16.19
N GLU A 118 6.08 1.89 -17.47
CA GLU A 118 5.21 0.86 -18.04
C GLU A 118 5.29 -0.47 -17.28
N GLU A 119 6.49 -0.92 -16.92
CA GLU A 119 6.67 -2.15 -16.13
C GLU A 119 6.03 -2.02 -14.74
N ALA A 120 6.22 -0.88 -14.08
CA ALA A 120 5.70 -0.66 -12.74
C ALA A 120 4.17 -0.54 -12.71
N LEU A 121 3.58 0.15 -13.69
CA LEU A 121 2.13 0.23 -13.87
C LEU A 121 1.53 -1.16 -14.16
N PHE A 122 2.20 -1.96 -14.99
CA PHE A 122 1.76 -3.32 -15.28
C PHE A 122 1.72 -4.19 -14.03
N ASP A 123 2.81 -4.21 -13.27
CA ASP A 123 2.88 -4.96 -12.03
C ASP A 123 1.77 -4.51 -11.04
N TYR A 124 1.52 -3.20 -10.92
CA TYR A 124 0.50 -2.64 -10.04
C TYR A 124 -0.94 -3.00 -10.48
N VAL A 125 -1.27 -2.80 -11.76
CA VAL A 125 -2.63 -3.08 -12.28
C VAL A 125 -2.93 -4.58 -12.23
N VAL A 126 -1.96 -5.44 -12.55
CA VAL A 126 -2.12 -6.90 -12.42
C VAL A 126 -2.33 -7.31 -10.96
N HIS A 127 -1.60 -6.72 -10.03
CA HIS A 127 -1.82 -6.93 -8.59
C HIS A 127 -3.24 -6.55 -8.19
N MET A 128 -3.67 -5.33 -8.52
CA MET A 128 -5.00 -4.83 -8.17
C MET A 128 -6.12 -5.72 -8.73
N GLY A 129 -6.06 -6.05 -10.02
CA GLY A 129 -7.06 -6.89 -10.70
C GLY A 129 -7.08 -8.35 -10.22
N THR A 130 -5.91 -8.94 -9.97
CA THR A 130 -5.84 -10.32 -9.48
C THR A 130 -6.40 -10.45 -8.07
N TRP A 131 -6.13 -9.47 -7.20
CA TRP A 131 -6.58 -9.50 -5.82
C TRP A 131 -8.06 -9.17 -5.70
N ILE A 132 -8.59 -8.23 -6.47
CA ILE A 132 -10.03 -7.95 -6.45
C ILE A 132 -10.83 -9.18 -6.91
N ASP A 133 -10.35 -9.90 -7.92
CA ASP A 133 -10.94 -11.15 -8.40
C ASP A 133 -10.89 -12.28 -7.34
N ARG A 134 -9.80 -12.36 -6.55
CA ARG A 134 -9.73 -13.25 -5.38
C ARG A 134 -10.76 -12.87 -4.32
N VAL A 135 -10.93 -11.57 -4.03
CA VAL A 135 -11.94 -11.07 -3.07
C VAL A 135 -13.35 -11.40 -3.56
N ARG A 136 -13.65 -11.17 -4.85
CA ARG A 136 -14.95 -11.51 -5.46
C ARG A 136 -15.29 -12.98 -5.27
N ARG A 137 -14.35 -13.88 -5.58
CA ARG A 137 -14.54 -15.32 -5.38
C ARG A 137 -14.76 -15.70 -3.92
N GLY A 138 -14.02 -15.08 -2.99
CA GLY A 138 -14.16 -15.35 -1.56
C GLY A 138 -15.55 -15.02 -1.04
N PHE A 139 -16.07 -13.82 -1.35
CA PHE A 139 -17.43 -13.45 -0.97
C PHE A 139 -18.50 -14.31 -1.67
N ALA A 140 -18.32 -14.66 -2.95
CA ALA A 140 -19.24 -15.55 -3.67
C ALA A 140 -19.27 -16.97 -3.07
N ALA A 141 -18.17 -17.43 -2.49
CA ALA A 141 -18.06 -18.73 -1.82
C ALA A 141 -18.55 -18.71 -0.36
N GLY A 142 -18.87 -17.54 0.20
CA GLY A 142 -19.22 -17.37 1.62
C GLY A 142 -18.03 -17.33 2.57
N ASP A 143 -16.81 -17.16 2.04
CA ASP A 143 -15.57 -17.00 2.81
C ASP A 143 -15.36 -15.53 3.25
N ASP A 144 -16.42 -14.89 3.75
CA ASP A 144 -16.52 -13.43 3.94
C ASP A 144 -15.39 -12.85 4.79
N ARG A 145 -14.94 -13.58 5.82
CA ARG A 145 -13.85 -13.17 6.71
C ARG A 145 -12.51 -13.14 5.97
N GLU A 146 -12.20 -14.15 5.16
CA GLU A 146 -10.97 -14.15 4.35
C GLU A 146 -11.04 -13.09 3.26
N ALA A 147 -12.17 -12.99 2.56
CA ALA A 147 -12.39 -12.00 1.51
C ALA A 147 -12.25 -10.56 2.06
N GLY A 148 -12.85 -10.28 3.22
CA GLY A 148 -12.74 -9.01 3.92
C GLY A 148 -11.30 -8.68 4.34
N TYR A 149 -10.55 -9.66 4.85
CA TYR A 149 -9.13 -9.47 5.16
C TYR A 149 -8.31 -9.11 3.91
N LEU A 150 -8.46 -9.87 2.83
CA LEU A 150 -7.74 -9.62 1.57
C LEU A 150 -8.12 -8.28 0.95
N LEU A 151 -9.36 -7.85 1.11
CA LEU A 151 -9.81 -6.53 0.67
C LEU A 151 -9.17 -5.40 1.49
N GLY A 152 -9.03 -5.56 2.81
CA GLY A 152 -8.29 -4.60 3.63
C GLY A 152 -6.83 -4.48 3.20
N VAL A 153 -6.18 -5.61 2.91
CA VAL A 153 -4.82 -5.65 2.33
C VAL A 153 -4.76 -4.95 0.98
N LEU A 154 -5.75 -5.17 0.11
CA LEU A 154 -5.82 -4.50 -1.20
C LEU A 154 -6.06 -2.99 -1.08
N ALA A 155 -6.85 -2.56 -0.08
CA ALA A 155 -7.11 -1.15 0.18
C ALA A 155 -5.83 -0.38 0.54
N HIS A 156 -4.85 -1.03 1.18
CA HIS A 156 -3.52 -0.46 1.38
C HIS A 156 -2.87 -0.03 0.06
N SER A 157 -2.86 -0.92 -0.93
CA SER A 157 -2.31 -0.64 -2.27
C SER A 157 -3.01 0.52 -2.97
N TYR A 158 -4.29 0.73 -2.70
CA TYR A 158 -5.03 1.88 -3.19
C TYR A 158 -4.67 3.17 -2.43
N GLN A 159 -4.53 3.11 -1.10
CA GLN A 159 -4.09 4.25 -0.28
C GLN A 159 -2.69 4.74 -0.69
N ASP A 160 -1.77 3.81 -0.92
CA ASP A 160 -0.39 4.06 -1.33
C ASP A 160 -0.27 4.77 -2.69
N LEU A 161 -1.24 4.57 -3.60
CA LEU A 161 -1.26 5.28 -4.88
C LEU A 161 -1.18 6.79 -4.69
N TRP A 162 -1.91 7.31 -3.69
CA TRP A 162 -2.01 8.74 -3.41
C TRP A 162 -0.80 9.28 -2.66
N ALA A 163 -0.17 8.44 -1.83
CA ALA A 163 1.05 8.77 -1.11
C ALA A 163 2.29 8.73 -2.02
N HIS A 164 2.43 7.71 -2.85
CA HIS A 164 3.66 7.44 -3.58
C HIS A 164 3.64 7.91 -5.03
N ARG A 165 2.52 7.77 -5.74
CA ARG A 165 2.40 8.18 -7.16
C ARG A 165 3.53 7.60 -8.04
N GLY A 166 3.92 6.36 -7.79
CA GLY A 166 4.99 5.69 -8.53
C GLY A 166 6.42 6.00 -8.10
N ILE A 167 6.66 6.98 -7.22
CA ILE A 167 8.03 7.28 -6.79
C ILE A 167 8.67 6.06 -6.09
N THR A 168 9.99 5.93 -6.22
CA THR A 168 10.71 4.83 -5.59
C THR A 168 10.94 5.08 -4.10
N ASN A 169 11.30 4.04 -3.34
CA ASN A 169 11.72 4.19 -1.95
C ASN A 169 12.96 5.10 -1.79
N GLU A 170 13.88 5.12 -2.76
CA GLU A 170 15.01 6.07 -2.70
C GLU A 170 14.56 7.52 -2.89
N MET A 171 13.58 7.76 -3.77
CA MET A 171 12.97 9.08 -3.93
C MET A 171 12.25 9.50 -2.66
N HIS A 172 11.47 8.61 -2.04
CA HIS A 172 10.81 8.84 -0.76
C HIS A 172 11.80 9.36 0.30
N LYS A 173 12.90 8.64 0.51
CA LYS A 173 13.93 9.04 1.47
C LYS A 173 14.67 10.32 1.08
N ALA A 174 14.92 10.53 -0.22
CA ALA A 174 15.63 11.72 -0.69
C ALA A 174 14.78 12.99 -0.56
N LEU A 175 13.46 12.91 -0.78
CA LEU A 175 12.54 14.03 -0.57
C LEU A 175 12.56 14.51 0.88
N LEU A 176 12.47 13.57 1.84
CA LEU A 176 12.55 13.91 3.25
C LEU A 176 13.92 14.52 3.61
N ALA A 177 15.00 13.92 3.11
CA ALA A 177 16.36 14.33 3.46
C ALA A 177 16.79 15.68 2.87
N HIS A 178 16.33 16.03 1.66
CA HIS A 178 16.82 17.20 0.92
C HIS A 178 15.76 18.28 0.69
N GLU A 179 14.49 17.92 0.67
CA GLU A 179 13.36 18.86 0.45
C GLU A 179 12.47 19.00 1.70
N GLY A 180 12.67 18.17 2.74
CA GLY A 180 11.87 18.19 3.97
C GLY A 180 10.44 17.68 3.78
N ILE A 181 10.16 16.98 2.68
CA ILE A 181 8.83 16.45 2.34
C ILE A 181 8.76 14.99 2.75
N ASP A 182 7.88 14.68 3.69
CA ASP A 182 7.51 13.33 4.08
C ASP A 182 6.20 12.97 3.37
N VAL A 183 6.25 12.21 2.26
CA VAL A 183 5.05 12.02 1.43
C VAL A 183 3.99 11.14 2.12
N ASP A 184 4.39 10.30 3.07
CA ASP A 184 3.49 9.49 3.90
C ASP A 184 2.70 10.35 4.90
N ARG A 185 3.22 11.54 5.22
CA ARG A 185 2.65 12.48 6.21
C ARG A 185 2.22 13.81 5.60
N ASP A 186 2.34 13.96 4.29
CA ASP A 186 1.97 15.20 3.62
C ASP A 186 0.46 15.42 3.76
N SER A 187 0.09 16.50 4.45
CA SER A 187 -1.31 16.76 4.79
C SER A 187 -2.22 16.89 3.56
N GLY A 188 -1.69 17.36 2.43
CA GLY A 188 -2.43 17.46 1.17
C GLY A 188 -2.69 16.08 0.59
N ARG A 189 -1.66 15.24 0.48
CA ARG A 189 -1.79 13.85 0.00
C ARG A 189 -2.70 13.02 0.91
N VAL A 190 -2.61 13.18 2.22
CA VAL A 190 -3.48 12.48 3.18
C VAL A 190 -4.94 12.90 3.02
N LEU A 191 -5.20 14.19 2.80
CA LEU A 191 -6.56 14.68 2.57
C LEU A 191 -7.14 14.13 1.26
N GLU A 192 -6.36 14.18 0.19
CA GLU A 192 -6.73 13.64 -1.12
C GLU A 192 -6.99 12.13 -1.04
N MET A 193 -6.08 11.37 -0.42
CA MET A 193 -6.25 9.93 -0.20
C MET A 193 -7.55 9.60 0.53
N ARG A 194 -7.92 10.36 1.57
CA ARG A 194 -9.17 10.14 2.31
C ARG A 194 -10.41 10.35 1.45
N GLU A 195 -10.41 11.39 0.62
CA GLU A 195 -11.50 11.67 -0.30
C GLU A 195 -11.64 10.54 -1.34
N ARG A 196 -10.51 10.16 -1.95
CA ARG A 196 -10.44 9.14 -3.00
C ARG A 196 -10.77 7.76 -2.48
N LEU A 197 -10.26 7.38 -1.32
CA LEU A 197 -10.62 6.13 -0.63
C LEU A 197 -12.12 6.04 -0.37
N SER A 198 -12.74 7.15 0.09
CA SER A 198 -14.19 7.18 0.33
C SER A 198 -14.98 6.96 -0.96
N ALA A 199 -14.52 7.55 -2.07
CA ALA A 199 -15.14 7.38 -3.39
C ALA A 199 -14.97 5.94 -3.93
N TRP A 200 -13.75 5.39 -3.87
CA TRP A 200 -13.49 4.00 -4.27
C TRP A 200 -14.29 3.00 -3.44
N LEU A 201 -14.36 3.21 -2.12
CA LEU A 201 -15.22 2.42 -1.25
C LEU A 201 -16.69 2.56 -1.69
N ALA A 202 -17.21 3.74 -2.00
CA ALA A 202 -18.61 3.87 -2.44
C ALA A 202 -18.92 3.03 -3.70
N ASP A 203 -17.95 2.91 -4.63
CA ASP A 203 -18.08 2.13 -5.86
C ASP A 203 -17.82 0.62 -5.67
N LEU A 204 -17.16 0.25 -4.57
CA LEU A 204 -16.70 -1.12 -4.33
C LEU A 204 -17.76 -2.22 -4.43
N PRO A 205 -19.01 -2.06 -3.95
CA PRO A 205 -20.04 -3.09 -4.14
C PRO A 205 -20.34 -3.36 -5.61
N ALA A 206 -20.29 -2.33 -6.46
CA ALA A 206 -20.46 -2.49 -7.91
C ALA A 206 -19.22 -3.15 -8.54
N ILE A 207 -18.02 -2.74 -8.12
CA ILE A 207 -16.75 -3.35 -8.55
C ILE A 207 -16.73 -4.84 -8.20
N LEU A 208 -17.21 -5.24 -7.01
CA LEU A 208 -17.27 -6.64 -6.60
C LEU A 208 -18.33 -7.44 -7.37
N GLY A 209 -19.30 -6.77 -8.00
CA GLY A 209 -20.31 -7.41 -8.83
C GLY A 209 -21.54 -7.91 -8.05
N PRO A 210 -22.52 -8.50 -8.76
CA PRO A 210 -23.87 -8.72 -8.24
C PRO A 210 -23.98 -9.78 -7.14
N GLU A 211 -22.99 -10.67 -7.01
CA GLU A 211 -22.96 -11.71 -5.96
C GLU A 211 -22.11 -11.26 -4.77
N ALA A 212 -20.86 -10.89 -5.02
CA ALA A 212 -19.92 -10.52 -3.96
C ALA A 212 -20.22 -9.15 -3.34
N GLY A 213 -20.74 -8.18 -4.10
CA GLY A 213 -21.09 -6.85 -3.60
C GLY A 213 -22.12 -6.87 -2.47
N PRO A 214 -23.28 -7.52 -2.64
CA PRO A 214 -24.25 -7.69 -1.56
C PRO A 214 -23.70 -8.47 -0.35
N ALA A 215 -22.92 -9.54 -0.57
CA ALA A 215 -22.29 -10.31 0.50
C ALA A 215 -21.32 -9.45 1.32
N PHE A 216 -20.47 -8.67 0.65
CA PHE A 216 -19.58 -7.69 1.29
C PHE A 216 -20.36 -6.65 2.10
N LEU A 217 -21.44 -6.08 1.57
CA LEU A 217 -22.27 -5.12 2.31
C LEU A 217 -22.93 -5.75 3.55
N ALA A 218 -23.39 -7.00 3.44
CA ALA A 218 -23.96 -7.74 4.56
C ALA A 218 -22.91 -8.02 5.63
N PHE A 219 -21.73 -8.49 5.22
CA PHE A 219 -20.58 -8.72 6.09
C PHE A 219 -20.18 -7.45 6.83
N LEU A 220 -20.03 -6.33 6.12
CA LEU A 220 -19.55 -5.07 6.68
C LEU A 220 -20.56 -4.40 7.63
N ARG A 221 -21.87 -4.55 7.36
CA ARG A 221 -22.94 -3.98 8.20
C ARG A 221 -23.34 -4.87 9.37
N SER A 222 -22.81 -6.09 9.43
CA SER A 222 -23.04 -7.00 10.55
C SER A 222 -22.44 -6.43 11.83
N ASP A 223 -23.18 -6.52 12.93
CA ASP A 223 -22.68 -6.23 14.28
C ASP A 223 -22.04 -7.49 14.93
N ALA A 224 -21.93 -8.58 14.18
CA ALA A 224 -21.34 -9.82 14.67
C ALA A 224 -19.84 -9.66 14.96
N GLU A 225 -19.43 -10.12 16.13
CA GLU A 225 -18.02 -10.26 16.46
C GLU A 225 -17.40 -11.42 15.66
N ILE A 226 -16.21 -11.17 15.14
CA ILE A 226 -15.39 -12.15 14.45
C ILE A 226 -14.05 -12.30 15.14
N ALA A 227 -13.40 -13.45 15.00
CA ALA A 227 -12.07 -13.65 15.55
C ALA A 227 -11.02 -12.91 14.70
N PRO A 228 -10.02 -12.24 15.31
CA PRO A 228 -8.86 -11.75 14.58
C PRO A 228 -8.08 -12.92 13.97
N PHE A 229 -7.46 -12.71 12.81
CA PHE A 229 -6.58 -13.73 12.23
C PHE A 229 -5.31 -13.88 13.06
N PRO A 230 -4.94 -15.11 13.46
CA PRO A 230 -3.61 -15.41 13.97
C PRO A 230 -2.53 -15.05 12.93
N GLU A 231 -1.34 -14.66 13.39
CA GLU A 231 -0.22 -14.29 12.51
C GLU A 231 0.11 -15.39 11.47
N SER A 232 0.05 -16.66 11.86
CA SER A 232 0.27 -17.80 10.96
C SER A 232 -0.75 -17.88 9.83
N GLU A 233 -2.01 -17.51 10.10
CA GLU A 233 -3.06 -17.48 9.07
C GLU A 233 -2.88 -16.27 8.16
N ARG A 234 -2.58 -15.08 8.71
CA ARG A 234 -2.24 -13.87 7.92
C ARG A 234 -1.13 -14.19 6.91
N LYS A 235 -0.02 -14.76 7.38
CA LYS A 235 1.11 -15.19 6.53
C LYS A 235 0.70 -16.22 5.47
N LYS A 236 -0.15 -17.19 5.82
CA LYS A 236 -0.64 -18.18 4.86
C LYS A 236 -1.51 -17.54 3.77
N LEU A 237 -2.38 -16.59 4.14
CA LEU A 237 -3.29 -15.90 3.23
C LEU A 237 -2.57 -15.00 2.24
N LEU A 238 -1.55 -14.28 2.70
CA LEU A 238 -0.69 -13.42 1.87
C LEU A 238 0.31 -14.22 1.02
N GLY A 239 0.57 -15.48 1.38
CA GLY A 239 1.50 -16.36 0.67
C GLY A 239 2.96 -16.13 1.09
N ARG A 240 3.92 -16.50 0.23
CA ARG A 240 5.37 -16.44 0.52
C ARG A 240 5.95 -15.02 0.45
N GLY A 241 5.22 -14.02 0.96
CA GLY A 241 5.79 -12.71 1.27
C GLY A 241 6.94 -12.89 2.27
N ARG A 242 8.00 -12.09 2.13
CA ARG A 242 9.09 -12.13 3.11
C ARG A 242 8.72 -11.16 4.23
N ASP A 243 8.96 -11.57 5.46
CA ASP A 243 8.61 -10.77 6.63
C ASP A 243 9.46 -9.49 6.70
N ILE A 244 8.91 -8.40 7.25
CA ILE A 244 9.64 -7.15 7.51
C ILE A 244 10.92 -7.41 8.33
N PHE A 245 10.92 -8.43 9.19
CA PHE A 245 12.12 -8.82 9.94
C PHE A 245 13.29 -9.26 9.05
N VAL A 246 13.02 -9.76 7.85
CA VAL A 246 14.04 -10.25 6.91
C VAL A 246 14.34 -9.20 5.84
N HIS A 247 13.32 -8.53 5.30
CA HIS A 247 13.49 -7.59 4.16
C HIS A 247 13.45 -6.12 4.57
N GLY A 248 12.72 -5.77 5.63
CA GLY A 248 12.61 -4.39 6.13
C GLY A 248 13.94 -3.79 6.52
N ILE A 249 14.87 -4.56 7.10
CA ILE A 249 16.25 -4.11 7.36
C ILE A 249 16.92 -3.64 6.07
N GLY A 250 16.66 -4.34 4.95
CA GLY A 250 17.22 -4.01 3.65
C GLY A 250 16.80 -2.61 3.21
N PHE A 251 15.50 -2.34 3.29
CA PHE A 251 14.94 -1.04 2.95
C PHE A 251 15.37 0.06 3.94
N VAL A 252 15.41 -0.22 5.24
CA VAL A 252 15.83 0.77 6.24
C VAL A 252 17.31 1.13 6.09
N LEU A 253 18.20 0.14 5.92
CA LEU A 253 19.66 0.36 5.93
C LEU A 253 20.29 0.63 4.57
N PHE A 254 19.72 0.13 3.47
CA PHE A 254 20.38 0.17 2.15
C PHE A 254 19.63 0.97 1.08
N THR A 255 18.42 1.48 1.36
CA THR A 255 17.79 2.46 0.47
C THR A 255 18.51 3.80 0.59
N SER A 256 19.12 4.22 -0.51
CA SER A 256 19.85 5.48 -0.65
C SER A 256 18.95 6.69 -0.43
N SER A 257 19.46 7.70 0.27
CA SER A 257 18.86 9.04 0.37
C SER A 257 19.65 10.09 -0.43
N SER A 258 20.43 9.69 -1.44
CA SER A 258 21.20 10.63 -2.26
C SER A 258 20.28 11.59 -3.02
N VAL A 259 20.68 12.87 -3.15
CA VAL A 259 19.98 13.84 -4.00
C VAL A 259 19.87 13.37 -5.47
N ASN A 260 20.82 12.54 -5.94
CA ASN A 260 20.75 11.96 -7.28
C ASN A 260 19.51 11.09 -7.49
N SER A 261 18.94 10.50 -6.43
CA SER A 261 17.70 9.72 -6.51
C SER A 261 16.52 10.54 -7.05
N LEU A 262 16.56 11.87 -6.91
CA LEU A 262 15.49 12.77 -7.36
C LEU A 262 15.61 13.15 -8.85
N ARG A 263 16.70 12.77 -9.53
CA ARG A 263 17.03 13.23 -10.89
C ARG A 263 15.89 13.04 -11.90
N HIS A 264 15.22 11.89 -11.83
CA HIS A 264 14.20 11.47 -12.80
C HIS A 264 12.80 11.46 -12.19
N ARG A 265 12.61 12.14 -11.04
CA ARG A 265 11.36 12.07 -10.28
C ARG A 265 10.16 12.54 -11.12
N ALA A 266 10.30 13.70 -11.76
CA ALA A 266 9.20 14.30 -12.52
C ALA A 266 8.79 13.44 -13.73
N ASP A 267 9.71 12.65 -14.26
CA ASP A 267 9.54 11.87 -15.49
C ASP A 267 8.84 10.52 -15.26
N ILE A 268 8.79 10.03 -14.01
CA ILE A 268 8.22 8.71 -13.67
C ILE A 268 7.03 8.76 -12.71
N GLU A 269 6.68 9.95 -12.22
CA GLU A 269 5.52 10.13 -11.34
C GLU A 269 4.25 9.82 -12.13
N TRP A 270 3.43 8.90 -11.60
CA TRP A 270 2.28 8.38 -12.31
C TRP A 270 1.14 9.40 -12.42
N ASP A 271 0.36 9.29 -13.49
CA ASP A 271 -0.94 9.94 -13.62
C ASP A 271 -1.99 9.20 -12.77
N VAL A 272 -2.05 9.57 -11.49
CA VAL A 272 -2.90 8.91 -10.49
C VAL A 272 -4.40 9.13 -10.72
N ASP A 273 -4.80 10.17 -11.45
CA ASP A 273 -6.23 10.43 -11.73
C ASP A 273 -6.77 9.43 -12.76
N VAL A 274 -6.00 9.15 -13.82
CA VAL A 274 -6.38 8.12 -14.80
C VAL A 274 -6.35 6.73 -14.16
N LEU A 275 -5.38 6.46 -13.27
CA LEU A 275 -5.34 5.21 -12.52
C LEU A 275 -6.52 5.08 -11.55
N ASP A 276 -6.91 6.13 -10.84
CA ASP A 276 -8.11 6.12 -9.98
C ASP A 276 -9.36 5.77 -10.79
N GLY A 277 -9.53 6.40 -11.96
CA GLY A 277 -10.61 6.10 -12.89
C GLY A 277 -10.63 4.62 -13.30
N LEU A 278 -9.46 4.05 -13.62
CA LEU A 278 -9.32 2.63 -13.93
C LEU A 278 -9.70 1.74 -12.74
N LEU A 279 -9.22 2.04 -11.53
CA LEU A 279 -9.43 1.22 -10.33
C LEU A 279 -10.87 1.26 -9.81
N ARG A 280 -11.63 2.32 -10.16
CA ARG A 280 -13.05 2.48 -9.82
C ARG A 280 -14.00 1.88 -10.85
N ASP A 281 -13.50 1.59 -12.05
CA ASP A 281 -14.24 0.90 -13.10
C ASP A 281 -13.87 -0.59 -13.10
N GLY A 282 -14.74 -1.42 -12.52
CA GLY A 282 -14.51 -2.86 -12.41
C GLY A 282 -14.35 -3.58 -13.75
N GLU A 283 -14.98 -3.10 -14.83
CA GLU A 283 -14.83 -3.69 -16.17
C GLU A 283 -13.49 -3.30 -16.78
N ALA A 284 -13.12 -2.02 -16.66
CA ALA A 284 -11.83 -1.54 -17.16
C ALA A 284 -10.67 -2.19 -16.41
N LEU A 285 -10.74 -2.32 -15.09
CA LEU A 285 -9.72 -3.00 -14.28
C LEU A 285 -9.57 -4.47 -14.70
N ASP A 286 -10.68 -5.19 -14.87
CA ASP A 286 -10.67 -6.59 -15.30
C ASP A 286 -10.07 -6.77 -16.70
N ALA A 287 -10.35 -5.84 -17.61
CA ALA A 287 -9.76 -5.84 -18.95
C ALA A 287 -8.25 -5.57 -18.89
N ALA A 288 -7.85 -4.54 -18.14
CA ALA A 288 -6.46 -4.11 -18.03
C ALA A 288 -5.57 -5.16 -17.37
N SER A 289 -6.05 -5.81 -16.30
CA SER A 289 -5.27 -6.80 -15.54
C SER A 289 -5.05 -8.13 -16.27
N ARG A 290 -5.71 -8.33 -17.42
CA ARG A 290 -5.60 -9.54 -18.27
C ARG A 290 -4.72 -9.31 -19.49
N LEU A 291 -4.24 -8.09 -19.72
CA LEU A 291 -3.31 -7.77 -20.80
C LEU A 291 -2.00 -8.54 -20.62
N SER A 292 -1.35 -8.88 -21.74
CA SER A 292 -0.26 -9.85 -21.73
C SER A 292 1.10 -9.27 -21.33
N GLY A 293 1.23 -7.94 -21.32
CA GLY A 293 2.46 -7.28 -20.89
C GLY A 293 2.38 -5.75 -20.84
N PRO A 294 3.48 -5.11 -20.41
CA PRO A 294 3.54 -3.67 -20.17
C PRO A 294 3.14 -2.80 -21.37
N ALA A 295 3.58 -3.14 -22.58
CA ALA A 295 3.29 -2.36 -23.78
C ALA A 295 1.79 -2.36 -24.15
N GLU A 296 1.09 -3.47 -23.96
CA GLU A 296 -0.36 -3.55 -24.20
C GLU A 296 -1.13 -2.71 -23.17
N LEU A 297 -0.71 -2.76 -21.90
CA LEU A 297 -1.29 -1.93 -20.86
C LEU A 297 -1.03 -0.45 -21.12
N ALA A 298 0.18 -0.07 -21.53
CA ALA A 298 0.52 1.30 -21.86
C ALA A 298 -0.41 1.86 -22.94
N ALA A 299 -0.58 1.13 -24.04
CA ALA A 299 -1.51 1.53 -25.11
C ALA A 299 -2.97 1.62 -24.62
N PHE A 300 -3.39 0.73 -23.72
CA PHE A 300 -4.72 0.77 -23.10
C PHE A 300 -4.92 2.01 -22.20
N LEU A 301 -3.88 2.41 -21.46
CA LEU A 301 -3.86 3.58 -20.60
C LEU A 301 -3.81 4.88 -21.41
N GLU A 302 -2.98 4.95 -22.45
CA GLU A 302 -2.93 6.10 -23.38
C GLU A 302 -4.29 6.34 -24.05
N ALA A 303 -4.98 5.27 -24.45
CA ALA A 303 -6.34 5.37 -25.00
C ALA A 303 -7.37 5.92 -24.00
N ARG A 304 -7.04 5.93 -22.70
CA ARG A 304 -7.82 6.51 -21.61
C ARG A 304 -7.29 7.86 -21.14
N GLY A 305 -6.29 8.40 -21.84
CA GLY A 305 -5.71 9.70 -21.56
C GLY A 305 -4.60 9.70 -20.51
N TYR A 306 -4.03 8.54 -20.15
CA TYR A 306 -2.85 8.50 -19.29
C TYR A 306 -1.68 9.21 -19.97
N ASP A 307 -1.06 10.16 -19.27
CA ASP A 307 0.09 10.92 -19.75
C ASP A 307 1.43 10.32 -19.29
N PHE A 308 2.12 9.64 -20.20
CA PHE A 308 3.49 9.18 -19.98
C PHE A 308 4.46 10.35 -20.12
N ARG A 309 4.84 10.97 -19.00
CA ARG A 309 5.68 12.19 -18.97
C ARG A 309 7.05 11.99 -19.63
N ALA A 310 7.61 10.78 -19.55
CA ALA A 310 8.85 10.42 -20.21
C ALA A 310 8.73 10.19 -21.74
N SER A 311 7.64 10.64 -22.39
CA SER A 311 7.41 10.46 -23.84
C SER A 311 7.79 11.66 -24.72
N GLU A 312 8.15 12.80 -24.14
CA GLU A 312 8.59 14.02 -24.84
C GLU A 312 10.12 14.09 -25.10
#